data_AF-A0AA38J1F5-F1
#
_entry.id   AF-A0AA38J1F5-F1
#
_cell.length_a   1.000
_cell.length_b   1.000
_cell.length_c   1.000
_cell.angle_alpha   90.00
_cell.angle_beta   90.00
_cell.angle_gamma   90.00
#
_symmetry.space_group_name_H-M   'P 1'
#
loop_
_entity.id
_entity.type
_entity.pdbx_description
1 polymer ?
#
loop_
_entity_poly.entity_id
_entity_poly.type
_entity_poly.pdbx_seq_one_letter_code
_entity_poly.pdbx_strand_id
1 'polypeptide(L)'
;EESKWDKCYLAQILVNEAELSSPPQMTSIELPVGTVQLPSQMGFGVTDTDAEKLFRRLPELSLHTKGSNNGSENEPFAGERENIKANTFAKVLNLRNADSDGIAYENKRRIIVAFSTLENQFDPGRTEVQGAVPTINNCHPHIPIRNLGNHFPRDLGNRLGLRKLVHHRAKILRYLRHKSNERYETLLEQLGLERESVEGEFIV
;
A
#
# COMPACT_ATOMS: atom_id res chain seq x y z
N GLU A 1 -6.31 -24.54 -4.81
CA GLU A 1 -5.24 -23.57 -5.13
C GLU A 1 -5.35 -22.27 -4.34
N GLU A 2 -6.55 -21.71 -4.13
CA GLU A 2 -6.78 -20.56 -3.23
C GLU A 2 -6.20 -20.75 -1.82
N SER A 3 -6.24 -21.98 -1.29
CA SER A 3 -5.73 -22.28 0.06
C SER A 3 -4.22 -22.07 0.27
N LYS A 4 -3.40 -22.04 -0.80
CA LYS A 4 -1.97 -21.72 -0.70
C LYS A 4 -1.76 -20.20 -0.62
N TRP A 5 -2.57 -19.43 -1.34
CA TRP A 5 -2.50 -17.98 -1.33
C TRP A 5 -2.89 -17.41 0.03
N ASP A 6 -3.96 -17.91 0.65
CA ASP A 6 -4.42 -17.38 1.94
C ASP A 6 -3.40 -17.57 3.08
N LYS A 7 -2.51 -18.57 2.93
CA LYS A 7 -1.45 -18.87 3.90
C LYS A 7 -0.11 -18.22 3.56
N CYS A 8 -0.03 -17.56 2.42
CA CYS A 8 1.18 -16.98 1.89
C CYS A 8 1.61 -15.75 2.69
N TYR A 9 2.92 -15.59 2.90
CA TYR A 9 3.47 -14.42 3.58
C TYR A 9 3.09 -13.11 2.86
N LEU A 10 3.16 -13.11 1.53
CA LEU A 10 2.74 -11.95 0.73
C LEU A 10 1.28 -11.57 1.01
N ALA A 11 0.36 -12.52 1.05
CA ALA A 11 -1.06 -12.25 1.26
C ALA A 11 -1.32 -11.61 2.63
N GLN A 12 -0.59 -12.01 3.66
CA GLN A 12 -0.68 -11.44 5.01
C GLN A 12 -0.19 -9.99 5.11
N ILE A 13 0.72 -9.58 4.23
CA ILE A 13 1.31 -8.23 4.24
C ILE A 13 0.41 -7.21 3.53
N LEU A 14 -0.29 -7.64 2.49
CA LEU A 14 -1.09 -6.75 1.66
C LEU A 14 -2.25 -6.13 2.45
N VAL A 15 -2.76 -5.01 1.95
CA VAL A 15 -3.93 -4.35 2.53
C VAL A 15 -5.14 -5.28 2.41
N ASN A 16 -5.70 -5.68 3.54
CA ASN A 16 -6.89 -6.50 3.60
C ASN A 16 -8.11 -5.70 3.13
N GLU A 17 -8.70 -6.09 2.02
CA GLU A 17 -9.91 -5.43 1.49
C GLU A 17 -11.11 -5.56 2.43
N ALA A 18 -11.21 -6.68 3.15
CA ALA A 18 -12.24 -6.88 4.17
C ALA A 18 -12.19 -5.80 5.27
N GLU A 19 -10.98 -5.36 5.65
CA GLU A 19 -10.79 -4.28 6.62
C GLU A 19 -11.25 -2.93 6.04
N LEU A 20 -10.96 -2.66 4.76
CA LEU A 20 -11.40 -1.43 4.09
C LEU A 20 -12.93 -1.35 3.94
N SER A 21 -13.59 -2.49 3.72
CA SER A 21 -15.05 -2.58 3.59
C SER A 21 -15.77 -2.40 4.93
N SER A 22 -15.20 -2.93 6.02
CA SER A 22 -15.73 -2.83 7.38
C SER A 22 -15.93 -1.36 7.82
N PRO A 23 -16.85 -1.04 8.77
CA PRO A 23 -17.10 0.34 9.18
C PRO A 23 -15.82 1.05 9.68
N PRO A 24 -15.69 2.38 9.47
CA PRO A 24 -14.44 3.08 9.72
C PRO A 24 -14.11 3.05 11.21
N GLN A 25 -13.02 2.35 11.56
CA GLN A 25 -12.43 2.42 12.89
C GLN A 25 -11.55 3.66 12.95
N MET A 26 -12.01 4.66 13.70
CA MET A 26 -11.26 5.90 13.92
C MET A 26 -10.86 5.98 15.39
N THR A 27 -9.59 6.32 15.64
CA THR A 27 -9.08 6.60 16.98
C THR A 27 -9.18 8.10 17.22
N SER A 28 -9.92 8.50 18.25
CA SER A 28 -9.99 9.90 18.68
C SER A 28 -8.77 10.23 19.53
N ILE A 29 -7.99 11.22 19.12
CA ILE A 29 -6.84 11.72 19.86
C ILE A 29 -7.10 13.18 20.26
N GLU A 30 -6.83 13.50 21.52
CA GLU A 30 -6.90 14.86 22.03
C GLU A 30 -5.61 15.60 21.69
N LEU A 31 -5.73 16.64 20.87
CA LEU A 31 -4.65 17.53 20.45
C LEU A 31 -4.91 18.93 21.00
N PRO A 32 -3.90 19.82 21.09
CA PRO A 32 -4.08 21.18 21.60
C PRO A 32 -5.12 22.01 20.82
N VAL A 33 -5.38 21.66 19.56
CA VAL A 33 -6.42 22.29 18.72
C VAL A 33 -7.80 21.66 18.88
N GLY A 34 -7.92 20.52 19.57
CA GLY A 34 -9.16 19.78 19.83
C GLY A 34 -9.05 18.29 19.52
N THR A 35 -10.20 17.61 19.47
CA THR A 35 -10.27 16.17 19.20
C THR A 35 -10.19 15.88 17.70
N VAL A 36 -9.15 15.16 17.28
CA VAL A 36 -8.98 14.71 15.89
C VAL A 36 -9.22 13.22 15.78
N GLN A 37 -10.02 12.81 14.79
CA GLN A 37 -10.31 11.42 14.48
C GLN A 37 -9.29 10.91 13.45
N LEU A 38 -8.34 10.08 13.87
CA LEU A 38 -7.36 9.48 12.98
C LEU A 38 -7.85 8.12 12.45
N PRO A 39 -7.63 7.82 11.16
CA PRO A 39 -7.89 6.50 10.62
C PRO A 39 -6.84 5.50 11.10
N SER A 40 -7.25 4.24 11.31
CA SER A 40 -6.34 3.13 11.64
C SER A 40 -5.24 2.91 10.59
N GLN A 41 -5.59 3.03 9.30
CA GLN A 41 -4.65 2.92 8.18
C GLN A 41 -4.59 4.24 7.41
N MET A 42 -3.39 4.83 7.37
CA MET A 42 -3.11 6.03 6.59
C MET A 42 -2.63 5.64 5.19
N GLY A 43 -3.04 6.42 4.20
CA GLY A 43 -2.57 6.34 2.82
C GLY A 43 -1.27 7.12 2.61
N PHE A 44 -0.81 7.12 1.36
CA PHE A 44 0.36 7.88 0.89
C PHE A 44 1.68 7.57 1.63
N GLY A 45 1.77 6.43 2.32
CA GLY A 45 2.98 6.03 3.05
C GLY A 45 3.31 6.90 4.27
N VAL A 46 2.32 7.63 4.80
CA VAL A 46 2.47 8.43 6.03
C VAL A 46 2.84 7.51 7.19
N THR A 47 4.01 7.73 7.79
CA THR A 47 4.45 7.00 8.98
C THR A 47 3.89 7.62 10.25
N ASP A 48 3.95 6.89 11.37
CA ASP A 48 3.55 7.43 12.67
C ASP A 48 4.32 8.71 13.02
N THR A 49 5.60 8.79 12.66
CA THR A 49 6.42 9.99 12.87
C THR A 49 5.95 11.19 12.03
N ASP A 50 5.38 10.93 10.84
CA ASP A 50 4.85 11.97 9.97
C ASP A 50 3.44 12.38 10.41
N ALA A 51 2.64 11.43 10.89
CA ALA A 51 1.35 11.71 11.51
C ALA A 51 1.49 12.67 12.70
N GLU A 52 2.49 12.47 13.56
CA GLU A 52 2.77 13.42 14.64
C GLU A 52 3.07 14.83 14.14
N LYS A 53 3.89 14.98 13.10
CA LYS A 53 4.21 16.29 12.50
C LYS A 53 2.96 16.94 11.90
N LEU A 54 2.17 16.16 11.18
CA LEU A 54 0.99 16.63 10.44
C LEU A 54 -0.17 17.04 11.36
N PHE A 55 -0.40 16.30 12.43
CA PHE A 55 -1.56 16.56 13.30
C PHE A 55 -1.22 17.35 14.55
N ARG A 56 0.00 17.22 15.10
CA ARG A 56 0.41 17.97 16.30
C ARG A 56 1.08 19.29 15.97
N ARG A 57 2.11 19.28 15.12
CA ARG A 57 2.95 20.46 14.87
C ARG A 57 2.36 21.42 13.85
N LEU A 58 1.79 20.91 12.76
CA LEU A 58 1.29 21.75 11.67
C LEU A 58 0.14 22.69 12.10
N PRO A 59 -0.86 22.27 12.90
CA PRO A 59 -1.90 23.18 13.36
C PRO A 59 -1.36 24.30 14.26
N GLU A 60 -0.42 24.00 15.16
CA GLU A 60 0.25 25.00 16.01
C GLU A 60 0.94 26.08 15.16
N LEU A 61 1.71 25.67 14.15
CA LEU A 61 2.40 26.59 13.25
C LEU A 61 1.43 27.40 12.37
N SER A 62 0.32 26.80 11.95
CA SER A 62 -0.72 27.48 11.18
C SER A 62 -1.39 28.59 11.99
N LEU A 63 -1.67 28.34 13.28
CA LEU A 63 -2.19 29.33 14.22
C LEU A 63 -1.20 30.49 14.41
N HIS A 64 0.08 30.18 14.68
CA HIS A 64 1.12 31.20 14.86
C HIS A 64 1.28 32.12 13.64
N THR A 65 1.28 31.54 12.44
CA THR A 65 1.44 32.30 11.19
C THR A 65 0.26 33.23 10.94
N LYS A 66 -0.97 32.77 11.22
CA LYS A 66 -2.18 33.59 11.07
C LYS A 66 -2.29 34.69 12.13
N GLY A 67 -1.93 34.39 13.38
CA GLY A 67 -1.93 35.37 14.48
C GLY A 67 -0.94 36.51 14.26
N SER A 68 0.17 36.25 13.56
CA SER A 68 1.13 37.30 13.17
C SER A 68 0.61 38.23 12.07
N ASN A 69 -0.31 37.78 11.23
CA ASN A 69 -0.83 38.56 10.09
C ASN A 69 -2.13 39.31 10.42
N ASN A 70 -2.98 38.75 11.29
CA ASN A 70 -4.26 39.34 11.68
C ASN A 70 -4.25 39.58 13.19
N GLY A 71 -4.23 40.84 13.62
CA GLY A 71 -4.21 41.22 15.03
C GLY A 71 -5.36 40.58 15.84
N SER A 72 -4.96 39.81 16.87
CA SER A 72 -5.59 39.40 18.14
C SER A 72 -7.11 39.14 18.31
N GLU A 73 -8.00 39.44 17.36
CA GLU A 73 -9.46 39.46 17.62
C GLU A 73 -10.20 38.15 17.29
N ASN A 74 -9.52 37.11 16.75
CA ASN A 74 -10.16 35.89 16.23
C ASN A 74 -9.69 34.55 16.84
N GLU A 75 -9.04 34.56 18.00
CA GLU A 75 -8.42 33.36 18.62
C GLU A 75 -9.37 32.14 18.80
N PRO A 76 -10.57 32.25 19.39
CA PRO A 76 -11.42 31.07 19.63
C PRO A 76 -11.93 30.44 18.32
N PHE A 77 -12.25 31.24 17.31
CA PHE A 77 -12.65 30.74 15.99
C PHE A 77 -11.48 30.20 15.17
N ALA A 78 -10.26 30.66 15.43
CA ALA A 78 -9.07 30.16 14.75
C ALA A 78 -8.81 28.69 15.13
N GLY A 79 -8.89 28.36 16.42
CA GLY A 79 -8.71 26.99 16.92
C GLY A 79 -9.73 26.01 16.33
N GLU A 80 -11.01 26.36 16.34
CA GLU A 80 -12.08 25.50 15.79
C GLU A 80 -11.89 25.24 14.29
N ARG A 81 -11.49 26.27 13.52
CA ARG A 81 -11.19 26.13 12.09
C ARG A 81 -10.01 25.19 11.84
N GLU A 82 -8.95 25.29 12.63
CA GLU A 82 -7.81 24.38 12.50
C GLU A 82 -8.17 22.94 12.91
N ASN A 83 -9.06 22.76 13.90
CA ASN A 83 -9.60 21.45 14.25
C ASN A 83 -10.42 20.83 13.09
N ILE A 84 -11.32 21.62 12.49
CA ILE A 84 -12.09 21.17 11.32
C ILE A 84 -11.15 20.76 10.19
N LYS A 85 -10.11 21.55 9.91
CA LYS A 85 -9.10 21.22 8.89
C LYS A 85 -8.31 19.96 9.21
N ALA A 86 -7.91 19.76 10.47
CA ALA A 86 -7.21 18.56 10.88
C ALA A 86 -8.10 17.32 10.69
N ASN A 87 -9.38 17.41 11.06
CA ASN A 87 -10.35 16.33 10.84
C ASN A 87 -10.66 16.08 9.36
N THR A 88 -10.76 17.10 8.52
CA THR A 88 -10.93 16.91 7.06
C THR A 88 -9.67 16.31 6.46
N PHE A 89 -8.49 16.73 6.89
CA PHE A 89 -7.22 16.18 6.43
C PHE A 89 -7.05 14.71 6.82
N ALA A 90 -7.45 14.32 8.04
CA ALA A 90 -7.46 12.92 8.45
C ALA A 90 -8.35 12.04 7.57
N LYS A 91 -9.49 12.58 7.08
CA LYS A 91 -10.34 11.88 6.12
C LYS A 91 -9.66 11.74 4.75
N VAL A 92 -8.95 12.77 4.28
CA VAL A 92 -8.20 12.72 3.01
C VAL A 92 -7.07 11.69 3.08
N LEU A 93 -6.38 11.60 4.22
CA LEU A 93 -5.31 10.63 4.44
C LEU A 93 -5.79 9.20 4.69
N ASN A 94 -7.09 8.96 4.85
CA ASN A 94 -7.59 7.61 5.11
C ASN A 94 -7.39 6.73 3.86
N LEU A 95 -6.70 5.60 4.00
CA LEU A 95 -6.46 4.66 2.91
C LEU A 95 -7.77 4.15 2.28
N ARG A 96 -8.86 4.10 3.05
CA ARG A 96 -10.19 3.74 2.54
C ARG A 96 -10.70 4.66 1.44
N ASN A 97 -10.32 5.93 1.48
CA ASN A 97 -10.74 6.93 0.49
C ASN A 97 -9.77 7.00 -0.70
N ALA A 98 -8.72 6.18 -0.73
CA ALA A 98 -7.75 6.17 -1.80
C ALA A 98 -8.25 5.41 -3.03
N ASP A 99 -7.80 5.85 -4.20
CA ASP A 99 -8.03 5.12 -5.46
C ASP A 99 -7.22 3.81 -5.52
N SER A 100 -7.48 3.00 -6.55
CA SER A 100 -6.74 1.76 -6.82
C SER A 100 -5.22 2.00 -6.86
N ASP A 101 -4.79 3.13 -7.40
CA ASP A 101 -3.38 3.50 -7.49
C ASP A 101 -2.78 3.83 -6.12
N GLY A 102 -3.57 4.44 -5.23
CA GLY A 102 -3.16 4.71 -3.85
C GLY A 102 -3.02 3.44 -3.02
N ILE A 103 -3.95 2.48 -3.17
CA ILE A 103 -3.85 1.16 -2.55
C ILE A 103 -2.64 0.39 -3.12
N ALA A 104 -2.42 0.46 -4.43
CA ALA A 104 -1.27 -0.16 -5.08
C ALA A 104 0.07 0.43 -4.59
N TYR A 105 0.12 1.74 -4.34
CA TYR A 105 1.30 2.38 -3.75
C TYR A 105 1.61 1.84 -2.35
N GLU A 106 0.59 1.75 -1.49
CA GLU A 106 0.77 1.24 -0.13
C GLU A 106 1.18 -0.23 -0.12
N ASN A 107 0.55 -1.05 -0.96
CA ASN A 107 0.94 -2.46 -1.14
C ASN A 107 2.40 -2.61 -1.60
N LYS A 108 2.86 -1.80 -2.56
CA LYS A 108 4.27 -1.79 -3.00
C LYS A 108 5.20 -1.42 -1.85
N ARG A 109 4.86 -0.39 -1.08
CA ARG A 109 5.64 0.05 0.09
C ARG A 109 5.77 -1.08 1.12
N ARG A 110 4.65 -1.74 1.47
CA ARG A 110 4.65 -2.88 2.41
C ARG A 110 5.51 -4.04 1.91
N ILE A 111 5.47 -4.36 0.62
CA ILE A 111 6.33 -5.38 0.02
C ILE A 111 7.80 -5.00 0.12
N ILE A 112 8.16 -3.76 -0.24
CA ILE A 112 9.56 -3.32 -0.19
C ILE A 112 10.07 -3.50 1.23
N VAL A 113 9.33 -3.06 2.25
CA VAL A 113 9.73 -3.19 3.65
C VAL A 113 9.84 -4.67 4.07
N ALA A 114 8.90 -5.52 3.68
CA ALA A 114 8.86 -6.92 4.11
C ALA A 114 9.92 -7.81 3.44
N PHE A 115 10.21 -7.61 2.16
CA PHE A 115 11.17 -8.43 1.40
C PHE A 115 12.58 -7.80 1.35
N SER A 116 12.78 -6.63 1.96
CA SER A 116 14.11 -6.02 2.16
C SER A 116 14.94 -6.76 3.22
N THR A 117 16.24 -6.46 3.30
CA THR A 117 17.11 -7.01 4.35
C THR A 117 17.07 -6.13 5.60
N LEU A 118 17.48 -6.68 6.75
CA LEU A 118 17.62 -5.90 7.98
C LEU A 118 18.71 -4.80 7.86
N GLU A 119 19.70 -5.01 7.00
CA GLU A 119 20.77 -4.04 6.73
C GLU A 119 20.30 -2.86 5.89
N ASN A 120 19.42 -3.12 4.92
CA ASN A 120 18.82 -2.09 4.08
C ASN A 120 17.31 -2.28 4.04
N GLN A 121 16.61 -1.54 4.90
CA GLN A 121 15.16 -1.65 5.09
C GLN A 121 14.34 -1.15 3.88
N PHE A 122 14.96 -0.45 2.93
CA PHE A 122 14.30 0.05 1.72
C PHE A 122 15.15 -0.22 0.48
N ASP A 123 15.19 -1.48 0.03
CA ASP A 123 15.87 -1.87 -1.21
C ASP A 123 14.89 -2.28 -2.32
N PRO A 124 14.48 -1.35 -3.20
CA PRO A 124 13.66 -1.69 -4.37
C PRO A 124 14.44 -2.46 -5.45
N GLY A 125 15.77 -2.48 -5.38
CA GLY A 125 16.65 -3.15 -6.34
C GLY A 125 16.78 -4.66 -6.13
N ARG A 126 16.35 -5.14 -4.96
CA ARG A 126 16.47 -6.55 -4.58
C ARG A 126 15.62 -7.45 -5.48
N THR A 127 16.20 -8.57 -5.93
CA THR A 127 15.54 -9.53 -6.83
C THR A 127 14.26 -10.09 -6.21
N GLU A 128 14.27 -10.30 -4.90
CA GLU A 128 13.13 -10.79 -4.13
C GLU A 128 11.96 -9.79 -4.16
N VAL A 129 12.25 -8.51 -3.89
CA VAL A 129 11.27 -7.41 -3.96
C VAL A 129 10.73 -7.26 -5.39
N GLN A 130 11.60 -7.28 -6.39
CA GLN A 130 11.21 -7.17 -7.80
C GLN A 130 10.37 -8.35 -8.30
N GLY A 131 10.53 -9.54 -7.72
CA GLY A 131 9.67 -10.71 -7.98
C GLY A 131 8.32 -10.61 -7.29
N ALA A 132 8.27 -10.01 -6.09
CA ALA A 132 7.06 -9.85 -5.29
C ALA A 132 6.12 -8.76 -5.84
N VAL A 133 6.64 -7.61 -6.27
CA VAL A 133 5.82 -6.47 -6.72
C VAL A 133 4.87 -6.82 -7.89
N PRO A 134 5.30 -7.48 -8.98
CA PRO A 134 4.40 -7.89 -10.07
C PRO A 134 3.36 -8.92 -9.62
N THR A 135 3.61 -9.65 -8.53
CA THR A 135 2.69 -10.67 -8.01
C THR A 135 1.42 -10.06 -7.44
N ILE A 136 1.47 -8.84 -6.88
CA ILE A 136 0.24 -8.10 -6.50
C ILE A 136 -0.67 -7.99 -7.71
N ASN A 137 -0.14 -7.46 -8.81
CA ASN A 137 -0.94 -7.19 -10.00
C ASN A 137 -1.47 -8.49 -10.62
N ASN A 138 -0.72 -9.60 -10.55
CA ASN A 138 -1.09 -10.86 -11.21
C ASN A 138 -2.00 -11.77 -10.36
N CYS A 139 -1.83 -11.79 -9.04
CA CYS A 139 -2.41 -12.81 -8.15
C CYS A 139 -3.47 -12.27 -7.19
N HIS A 140 -3.69 -10.94 -7.11
CA HIS A 140 -4.74 -10.41 -6.25
C HIS A 140 -6.12 -10.85 -6.76
N PRO A 141 -6.93 -11.55 -5.95
CA PRO A 141 -8.26 -12.04 -6.37
C PRO A 141 -9.23 -10.91 -6.77
N HIS A 142 -8.96 -9.67 -6.38
CA HIS A 142 -9.86 -8.52 -6.60
C HIS A 142 -9.25 -7.36 -7.41
N ILE A 143 -8.00 -7.47 -7.90
CA ILE A 143 -7.60 -6.62 -9.03
C ILE A 143 -8.28 -7.24 -10.24
N PRO A 144 -8.99 -6.47 -11.08
CA PRO A 144 -9.95 -6.97 -12.06
C PRO A 144 -9.36 -7.90 -13.13
N ILE A 145 -8.12 -8.37 -13.04
CA ILE A 145 -7.45 -9.25 -13.98
C ILE A 145 -8.09 -10.65 -14.05
N ARG A 146 -8.55 -11.23 -12.93
CA ARG A 146 -9.42 -12.43 -12.97
C ARG A 146 -10.80 -12.11 -13.56
N ASN A 147 -11.27 -10.89 -13.33
CA ASN A 147 -12.57 -10.42 -13.79
C ASN A 147 -12.55 -9.90 -15.25
N LEU A 148 -11.38 -9.67 -15.85
CA LEU A 148 -11.24 -9.20 -17.23
C LEU A 148 -11.69 -10.28 -18.20
N GLY A 149 -11.40 -11.55 -17.88
CA GLY A 149 -11.93 -12.69 -18.63
C GLY A 149 -13.46 -12.77 -18.58
N ASN A 150 -14.08 -12.32 -17.49
CA ASN A 150 -15.53 -12.47 -17.25
C ASN A 150 -16.35 -11.23 -17.66
N HIS A 151 -15.80 -10.01 -17.53
CA HIS A 151 -16.52 -8.76 -17.80
C HIS A 151 -16.11 -8.11 -19.12
N PHE A 152 -14.86 -8.28 -19.58
CA PHE A 152 -14.33 -7.61 -20.78
C PHE A 152 -13.47 -8.53 -21.65
N PRO A 153 -14.08 -9.56 -22.30
CA PRO A 153 -13.35 -10.55 -23.10
C PRO A 153 -12.62 -9.96 -24.31
N ARG A 154 -12.96 -8.73 -24.72
CA ARG A 154 -12.39 -8.03 -25.89
C ARG A 154 -11.20 -7.12 -25.55
N ASP A 155 -10.81 -7.00 -24.29
CA ASP A 155 -9.71 -6.11 -23.87
C ASP A 155 -8.33 -6.71 -24.15
N LEU A 156 -7.89 -6.63 -25.40
CA LEU A 156 -6.59 -7.15 -25.84
C LEU A 156 -5.41 -6.40 -25.20
N GLY A 157 -5.53 -5.08 -24.99
CA GLY A 157 -4.46 -4.24 -24.43
C GLY A 157 -4.09 -4.65 -23.00
N ASN A 158 -5.10 -4.89 -22.16
CA ASN A 158 -4.89 -5.30 -20.77
C ASN A 158 -4.33 -6.72 -20.67
N ARG A 159 -4.75 -7.64 -21.56
CA ARG A 159 -4.16 -9.00 -21.66
C ARG A 159 -2.68 -8.97 -22.03
N LEU A 160 -2.28 -8.09 -22.96
CA LEU A 160 -0.88 -7.90 -23.31
C LEU A 160 -0.06 -7.36 -22.13
N GLY A 161 -0.61 -6.38 -21.41
CA GLY A 161 0.01 -5.85 -20.18
C GLY A 161 0.23 -6.94 -19.14
N LEU A 162 -0.79 -7.75 -18.89
CA LEU A 162 -0.72 -8.89 -17.97
C LEU A 162 0.35 -9.90 -18.39
N ARG A 163 0.33 -10.32 -19.66
CA ARG A 163 1.31 -11.27 -20.20
C ARG A 163 2.74 -10.76 -20.00
N LYS A 164 2.98 -9.46 -20.24
CA LYS A 164 4.29 -8.83 -19.98
C LYS A 164 4.67 -8.89 -18.50
N LEU A 165 3.74 -8.63 -17.58
CA LEU A 165 4.01 -8.72 -16.13
C LEU A 165 4.34 -10.14 -15.68
N VAL A 166 3.61 -11.15 -16.17
CA VAL A 166 3.88 -12.57 -15.87
C VAL A 166 5.25 -12.99 -16.38
N HIS A 167 5.59 -12.68 -17.64
CA HIS A 167 6.92 -12.99 -18.18
C HIS A 167 8.04 -12.23 -17.49
N HIS A 168 7.82 -10.96 -17.14
CA HIS A 168 8.79 -10.16 -16.39
C HIS A 168 9.08 -10.79 -15.03
N ARG A 169 8.05 -11.19 -14.29
CA ARG A 169 8.19 -11.92 -13.02
C ARG A 169 8.97 -13.23 -13.22
N ALA A 170 8.57 -14.04 -14.21
CA ALA A 170 9.25 -15.31 -14.48
C ALA A 170 10.74 -15.13 -14.81
N LYS A 171 11.10 -14.08 -15.56
CA LYS A 171 12.49 -13.73 -15.87
C LYS A 171 13.29 -13.43 -14.60
N ILE A 172 12.73 -12.65 -13.68
CA ILE A 172 13.36 -12.30 -12.40
C ILE A 172 13.55 -13.55 -11.53
N LEU A 173 12.53 -14.40 -11.44
CA LEU A 173 12.59 -15.62 -10.65
C LEU A 173 13.59 -16.64 -11.22
N ARG A 174 13.66 -16.78 -12.55
CA ARG A 174 14.70 -17.60 -13.22
C ARG A 174 16.10 -17.06 -12.94
N TYR A 175 16.27 -15.74 -12.92
CA TYR A 175 17.55 -15.12 -12.55
C TYR A 175 17.91 -15.41 -11.09
N LEU A 176 16.96 -15.30 -10.15
CA LEU A 176 17.19 -15.61 -8.74
C LEU A 176 17.60 -17.07 -8.56
N ARG A 177 16.91 -18.00 -9.22
CA ARG A 177 17.23 -19.43 -9.21
C ARG A 177 18.67 -19.71 -9.65
N HIS A 178 19.10 -19.10 -10.77
CA HIS A 178 20.47 -19.28 -11.26
C HIS A 178 21.52 -18.74 -10.28
N LYS A 179 21.21 -17.65 -9.57
CA LYS A 179 22.10 -17.05 -8.58
C LYS A 179 22.13 -17.80 -7.25
N SER A 180 20.98 -18.27 -6.77
CA SER A 180 20.82 -18.97 -5.49
C SER A 180 19.51 -19.73 -5.45
N ASN A 181 19.60 -21.07 -5.47
CA ASN A 181 18.41 -21.92 -5.45
C ASN A 181 17.66 -21.83 -4.11
N GLU A 182 18.37 -21.74 -2.98
CA GLU A 182 17.76 -21.65 -1.65
C GLU A 182 16.84 -20.42 -1.52
N ARG A 183 17.33 -19.23 -1.92
CA ARG A 183 16.53 -18.00 -1.88
C ARG A 183 15.33 -18.06 -2.81
N TYR A 184 15.46 -18.75 -3.93
CA TYR A 184 14.37 -18.96 -4.86
C TYR A 184 13.25 -19.82 -4.25
N GLU A 185 13.58 -20.93 -3.59
CA GLU A 185 12.59 -21.79 -2.93
C GLU A 185 11.85 -21.07 -1.80
N THR A 186 12.58 -20.39 -0.92
CA THR A 186 11.98 -19.60 0.17
C THR A 186 11.03 -18.54 -0.38
N LEU A 187 11.43 -17.86 -1.45
CA LEU A 187 10.60 -16.84 -2.06
C LEU A 187 9.37 -17.41 -2.74
N LEU A 188 9.44 -18.59 -3.38
CA LEU A 188 8.27 -19.24 -3.96
C LEU A 188 7.22 -19.56 -2.89
N GLU A 189 7.64 -20.08 -1.73
CA GLU A 189 6.76 -20.32 -0.58
C GLU A 189 6.15 -19.01 -0.07
N GLN A 190 6.96 -17.96 0.07
CA GLN A 190 6.53 -16.64 0.51
C GLN A 190 5.61 -15.89 -0.47
N LEU A 191 5.63 -16.27 -1.76
CA LEU A 191 4.70 -15.76 -2.79
C LEU A 191 3.52 -16.69 -3.04
N GLY A 192 3.55 -17.93 -2.52
CA GLY A 192 2.51 -18.93 -2.76
C GLY A 192 2.49 -19.41 -4.23
N LEU A 193 3.65 -19.37 -4.90
CA LEU A 193 3.78 -19.74 -6.31
C LEU A 193 4.35 -21.16 -6.46
N GLU A 194 3.94 -21.85 -7.51
CA GLU A 194 4.48 -23.16 -7.87
C GLU A 194 5.66 -23.03 -8.82
N ARG A 195 6.60 -23.98 -8.76
CA ARG A 195 7.77 -24.01 -9.66
C ARG A 195 7.37 -24.08 -11.13
N GLU A 196 6.30 -24.84 -11.43
CA GLU A 196 5.74 -24.97 -12.78
C GLU A 196 5.32 -23.61 -13.35
N SER A 197 4.80 -22.72 -12.49
CA SER A 197 4.40 -21.35 -12.84
C SER A 197 5.58 -20.41 -13.11
N VAL A 198 6.82 -20.89 -13.10
CA VAL A 198 8.03 -20.13 -13.44
C VAL A 198 8.80 -20.81 -14.57
N GLU A 199 8.84 -22.13 -14.53
CA GLU A 199 9.64 -22.97 -15.43
C GLU A 199 8.89 -23.34 -16.71
N GLY A 200 7.56 -23.45 -16.63
CA GLY A 200 6.73 -23.76 -17.79
C GLY A 200 6.84 -22.72 -18.91
N GLU A 201 6.60 -23.18 -20.14
CA GLU A 201 6.31 -22.27 -21.25
C GLU A 201 4.93 -21.67 -21.03
N PHE A 202 4.87 -20.36 -20.76
CA PHE A 202 3.60 -19.67 -20.57
C PHE A 202 2.89 -19.48 -21.90
N ILE A 203 1.90 -20.32 -22.15
CA ILE A 203 0.89 -20.09 -23.18
C ILE A 203 -0.28 -19.38 -22.49
N VAL A 204 -0.30 -18.04 -22.55
CA VAL A 204 -1.35 -17.17 -21.98
C VAL A 204 -2.37 -16.80 -23.05
#